data_AF-A0A7V4N3Z0-F1
#
_entry.id   AF-A0A7V4N3Z0-F1
#
_cell.length_a   1.000
_cell.length_b   1.000
_cell.length_c   1.000
_cell.angle_alpha   90.00
_cell.angle_beta   90.00
_cell.angle_gamma   90.00
#
_symmetry.space_group_name_H-M   'P 1'
#
loop_
_entity.id
_entity.type
_entity.pdbx_description
1 polymer ?
#
loop_
_entity_poly.entity_id
_entity_poly.type
_entity_poly.pdbx_seq_one_letter_code
_entity_poly.pdbx_strand_id
1 'polypeptide(L)'
;MKKISIFLGLIFILIFYGFKVLAAEGEKIFKKLNCSSCHYQKDEGFAPSLKSISKAYKNKKEELIKYLKGEAKAIIDPDREDFMKPYIKQTKNLENKDLEKLAEYLLSF
;
A
#
# COMPACT_ATOMS: atom_id res chain seq x y z
N MET A 1 2.83 -39.68 1.76
CA MET A 1 2.35 -38.71 2.78
C MET A 1 3.41 -37.70 3.21
N LYS A 2 4.62 -38.08 3.62
CA LYS A 2 5.68 -37.10 4.04
C LYS A 2 6.15 -36.13 2.94
N LYS A 3 6.21 -36.56 1.67
CA LYS A 3 6.66 -35.71 0.54
C LYS A 3 5.68 -34.57 0.20
N ILE A 4 4.38 -34.77 0.43
CA ILE A 4 3.33 -33.75 0.19
C ILE A 4 3.39 -32.66 1.26
N SER A 5 3.62 -33.02 2.54
CA SER A 5 3.79 -32.03 3.62
C SER A 5 5.05 -31.16 3.46
N ILE A 6 6.12 -31.69 2.86
CA ILE A 6 7.36 -30.93 2.60
C ILE A 6 7.15 -29.93 1.45
N PHE A 7 6.44 -30.34 0.39
CA PHE A 7 6.14 -29.47 -0.75
C PHE A 7 5.20 -28.31 -0.36
N LEU A 8 4.20 -28.58 0.49
CA LEU A 8 3.30 -27.56 1.02
C LEU A 8 4.03 -26.56 1.94
N GLY A 9 4.96 -27.04 2.76
CA GLY A 9 5.79 -26.19 3.64
C GLY A 9 6.71 -25.25 2.86
N LEU A 10 7.33 -25.73 1.77
CA LEU A 10 8.20 -24.90 0.92
C LEU A 10 7.42 -23.81 0.17
N ILE A 11 6.23 -24.12 -0.34
CA ILE A 11 5.36 -23.13 -0.99
C ILE A 11 4.91 -22.06 0.00
N PHE A 12 4.55 -22.44 1.23
CA PHE A 12 4.15 -21.49 2.27
C PHE A 12 5.31 -20.55 2.66
N ILE A 13 6.53 -21.06 2.78
CA ILE A 13 7.72 -20.24 3.06
C ILE A 13 7.96 -19.25 1.91
N LEU A 14 7.90 -19.69 0.65
CA LEU A 14 8.12 -18.82 -0.51
C LEU A 14 7.08 -17.68 -0.62
N ILE A 15 5.81 -17.95 -0.29
CA ILE A 15 4.74 -16.94 -0.30
C ILE A 15 4.98 -15.89 0.80
N PHE A 16 5.33 -16.34 2.02
CA PHE A 16 5.61 -15.41 3.13
C PHE A 16 6.86 -14.56 2.89
N TYR A 17 7.91 -15.14 2.29
CA TYR A 17 9.11 -14.39 1.92
C TYR A 17 8.85 -13.40 0.78
N GLY A 18 8.08 -13.79 -0.25
CA GLY A 18 7.68 -12.90 -1.33
C GLY A 18 6.94 -11.67 -0.82
N PHE A 19 5.96 -11.87 0.07
CA PHE A 19 5.19 -10.78 0.68
C PHE A 19 6.07 -9.78 1.45
N LYS A 20 7.03 -10.27 2.25
CA LYS A 20 7.95 -9.41 2.99
C LYS A 20 8.85 -8.56 2.08
N VAL A 21 9.26 -9.10 0.94
CA VAL A 21 10.11 -8.38 -0.03
C VAL A 21 9.34 -7.24 -0.69
N LEU A 22 8.11 -7.46 -1.14
CA LEU A 22 7.31 -6.41 -1.77
C LEU A 22 6.99 -5.26 -0.80
N ALA A 23 6.64 -5.57 0.45
CA ALA A 23 6.39 -4.54 1.47
C ALA A 23 7.62 -3.67 1.74
N ALA A 24 8.83 -4.26 1.77
CA ALA A 24 10.08 -3.51 1.96
C ALA A 24 10.41 -2.59 0.76
N GLU A 25 10.07 -2.99 -0.47
CA GLU A 25 10.21 -2.12 -1.64
C GLU A 25 9.15 -1.02 -1.68
N GLY A 26 7.91 -1.32 -1.27
CA GLY A 26 6.85 -0.34 -1.11
C GLY A 26 7.19 0.74 -0.07
N GLU A 27 7.82 0.36 1.04
CA GLU A 27 8.32 1.31 2.04
C GLU A 27 9.34 2.29 1.46
N LYS A 28 10.23 1.82 0.56
CA LYS A 28 11.22 2.68 -0.10
C LYS A 28 10.53 3.72 -0.99
N ILE A 29 9.51 3.31 -1.75
CA ILE A 29 8.71 4.22 -2.59
C ILE A 29 8.00 5.26 -1.71
N PHE A 30 7.36 4.80 -0.64
CA PHE A 30 6.66 5.64 0.33
C PHE A 30 7.55 6.73 0.92
N LYS A 31 8.77 6.36 1.34
CA LYS A 31 9.77 7.32 1.86
C LYS A 31 10.31 8.24 0.78
N LYS A 32 10.61 7.70 -0.42
CA LYS A 32 11.15 8.48 -1.55
C LYS A 32 10.18 9.58 -2.02
N LEU A 33 8.89 9.31 -1.99
CA LEU A 33 7.84 10.29 -2.33
C LEU A 33 7.46 11.18 -1.14
N ASN A 34 8.17 11.08 -0.01
CA ASN A 34 7.95 11.86 1.20
C ASN A 34 6.54 11.70 1.81
N CYS A 35 5.88 10.57 1.59
CA CYS A 35 4.53 10.31 2.12
C CYS A 35 4.50 10.27 3.66
N SER A 36 5.62 9.90 4.29
CA SER A 36 5.80 9.88 5.75
C SER A 36 5.72 11.25 6.41
N SER A 37 5.74 12.34 5.65
CA SER A 37 5.61 13.70 6.18
C SER A 37 4.20 13.99 6.73
N CYS A 38 3.18 13.28 6.25
CA CYS A 38 1.80 13.46 6.68
C CYS A 38 1.11 12.15 7.09
N HIS A 39 1.53 11.01 6.55
CA HIS A 39 0.94 9.70 6.85
C HIS A 39 1.79 8.93 7.86
N TYR A 40 1.41 8.98 9.14
CA TYR A 40 2.07 8.22 10.21
C TYR A 40 1.54 6.79 10.28
N GLN A 41 2.32 5.87 10.88
CA GLN A 41 1.93 4.46 10.92
C GLN A 41 0.61 4.21 11.65
N LYS A 42 0.43 4.85 12.81
CA LYS A 42 -0.70 4.62 13.72
C LYS A 42 -1.44 5.89 14.11
N ASP A 43 -0.71 6.99 14.26
CA ASP A 43 -1.27 8.23 14.77
C ASP A 43 -2.00 8.98 13.65
N GLU A 44 -3.21 9.45 13.97
CA GLU A 44 -3.92 10.39 13.11
C GLU A 44 -3.32 11.78 13.27
N GLY A 45 -3.37 12.58 12.22
CA GLY A 45 -2.88 13.96 12.25
C GLY A 45 -3.49 14.79 11.15
N PHE A 46 -2.64 15.44 10.37
CA PHE A 46 -3.08 16.20 9.19
C PHE A 46 -3.74 15.29 8.15
N ALA A 47 -3.15 14.12 7.90
CA ALA A 47 -3.66 13.10 6.99
C ALA A 47 -3.95 11.78 7.73
N PRO A 48 -4.73 10.86 7.12
CA PRO A 48 -5.04 9.57 7.72
C PRO A 48 -3.78 8.73 8.02
N SER A 49 -3.79 8.02 9.13
CA SER A 49 -2.73 7.05 9.43
C SER A 49 -2.69 5.89 8.43
N LEU A 50 -1.55 5.21 8.32
CA LEU A 50 -1.42 4.00 7.50
C LEU A 50 -2.37 2.90 7.99
N LYS A 51 -2.56 2.78 9.31
CA LYS A 51 -3.55 1.87 9.90
C LYS A 51 -4.97 2.20 9.43
N SER A 52 -5.35 3.47 9.36
CA SER A 52 -6.67 3.89 8.86
C SER A 52 -6.83 3.66 7.37
N ILE A 53 -5.78 3.92 6.58
CA ILE A 53 -5.74 3.61 5.14
C ILE A 53 -5.92 2.11 4.92
N SER A 54 -5.12 1.30 5.60
CA SER A 54 -5.18 -0.17 5.54
C SER A 54 -6.57 -0.70 5.87
N LYS A 55 -7.19 -0.18 6.93
CA LYS A 55 -8.55 -0.56 7.34
C LYS A 55 -9.59 -0.19 6.29
N ALA A 56 -9.53 1.03 5.72
CA ALA A 56 -10.50 1.51 4.74
C ALA A 56 -10.41 0.74 3.41
N TYR A 57 -9.20 0.34 3.02
CA TYR A 57 -8.95 -0.42 1.78
C TYR A 57 -8.78 -1.93 2.00
N LYS A 58 -9.25 -2.46 3.14
CA LYS A 58 -9.20 -3.90 3.42
C LYS A 58 -9.91 -4.67 2.30
N ASN A 59 -9.20 -5.63 1.69
CA ASN A 59 -9.66 -6.42 0.54
C ASN A 59 -10.01 -5.59 -0.71
N LYS A 60 -9.48 -4.36 -0.82
CA LYS A 60 -9.75 -3.39 -1.89
C LYS A 60 -8.45 -2.84 -2.48
N LYS A 61 -7.44 -3.70 -2.66
CA LYS A 61 -6.11 -3.29 -3.16
C LYS A 61 -6.22 -2.61 -4.52
N GLU A 62 -7.09 -3.12 -5.39
CA GLU A 62 -7.33 -2.61 -6.73
C GLU A 62 -7.97 -1.21 -6.70
N GLU A 63 -8.86 -0.94 -5.75
CA GLU A 63 -9.44 0.40 -5.56
C GLU A 63 -8.38 1.39 -5.07
N LEU A 64 -7.49 0.95 -4.15
CA LEU A 64 -6.36 1.77 -3.69
C LEU A 64 -5.43 2.12 -4.86
N ILE A 65 -5.11 1.14 -5.72
CA ILE A 65 -4.28 1.37 -6.91
C ILE A 65 -4.97 2.36 -7.86
N LYS A 66 -6.29 2.24 -8.10
CA LYS A 66 -7.04 3.22 -8.91
C LYS A 66 -6.97 4.62 -8.31
N TYR A 67 -7.11 4.76 -6.99
CA TYR A 67 -6.94 6.05 -6.31
C TYR A 67 -5.53 6.62 -6.52
N LEU A 68 -4.48 5.80 -6.34
CA LEU A 68 -3.09 6.20 -6.56
C LEU A 68 -2.79 6.56 -8.03
N LYS A 69 -3.55 6.04 -8.99
CA LYS A 69 -3.51 6.44 -10.41
C LYS A 69 -4.30 7.72 -10.72
N GLY A 70 -5.09 8.22 -9.78
CA GLY A 70 -6.03 9.32 -10.01
C GLY A 70 -7.27 8.90 -10.79
N GLU A 71 -7.57 7.61 -10.82
CA GLU A 71 -8.73 7.00 -11.51
C GLU A 71 -9.93 6.79 -10.56
N ALA A 72 -9.77 7.06 -9.27
CA ALA A 72 -10.82 6.99 -8.27
C ALA A 72 -10.77 8.20 -7.33
N LYS A 73 -11.90 8.53 -6.71
CA LYS A 73 -11.98 9.57 -5.67
C LYS A 73 -11.51 9.03 -4.32
N ALA A 74 -11.04 9.91 -3.45
CA ALA A 74 -10.76 9.57 -2.06
C ALA A 74 -12.01 9.02 -1.37
N ILE A 75 -11.89 7.83 -0.77
CA ILE A 75 -12.94 7.24 0.10
C ILE A 75 -12.73 7.58 1.58
N ILE A 76 -11.57 8.16 1.90
CA ILE A 76 -11.19 8.63 3.24
C ILE A 76 -11.08 10.14 3.15
N ASP A 77 -11.73 10.85 4.07
CA ASP A 77 -11.73 12.32 4.14
C ASP A 77 -11.98 13.01 2.77
N PRO A 78 -13.09 12.71 2.08
CA PRO A 78 -13.36 13.25 0.73
C PRO A 78 -13.36 14.78 0.68
N ASP A 79 -13.78 15.45 1.76
CA ASP A 79 -13.78 16.91 1.88
C ASP A 79 -12.37 17.52 1.92
N ARG A 80 -11.33 16.69 2.13
CA ARG A 80 -9.92 17.08 2.22
C ARG A 80 -9.06 16.47 1.10
N GLU A 81 -9.68 15.90 0.06
CA GLU A 81 -8.99 15.25 -1.06
C GLU A 81 -7.99 16.19 -1.76
N ASP A 82 -8.29 17.49 -1.81
CA ASP A 82 -7.45 18.51 -2.44
C ASP A 82 -6.01 18.56 -1.90
N PHE A 83 -5.82 18.22 -0.61
CA PHE A 83 -4.49 18.17 -0.01
C PHE A 83 -3.64 17.01 -0.53
N MET A 84 -4.27 15.92 -0.99
CA MET A 84 -3.57 14.75 -1.54
C MET A 84 -3.38 14.85 -3.06
N LYS A 85 -4.18 15.64 -3.78
CA LYS A 85 -4.13 15.76 -5.26
C LYS A 85 -2.72 16.03 -5.83
N PRO A 86 -1.88 16.91 -5.26
CA PRO A 86 -0.51 17.10 -5.76
C PRO A 86 0.34 15.83 -5.69
N TYR A 87 0.17 15.03 -4.64
CA TYR A 87 0.90 13.76 -4.45
C TYR A 87 0.34 12.64 -5.33
N ILE A 88 -0.98 12.64 -5.63
CA ILE A 88 -1.56 11.74 -6.64
C ILE A 88 -0.95 11.98 -8.03
N LYS A 89 -0.56 13.22 -8.37
CA LYS A 89 0.17 13.49 -9.62
C LYS A 89 1.55 12.84 -9.65
N GLN A 90 2.15 12.53 -8.50
CA GLN A 90 3.42 11.81 -8.43
C GLN A 90 3.19 10.31 -8.55
N THR A 91 2.22 9.75 -7.82
CA THR A 91 1.95 8.31 -7.82
C THR A 91 1.42 7.82 -9.16
N LYS A 92 0.62 8.62 -9.89
CA LYS A 92 0.14 8.25 -11.24
C LYS A 92 1.24 8.05 -12.29
N ASN A 93 2.44 8.56 -12.04
CA ASN A 93 3.59 8.42 -12.94
C ASN A 93 4.47 7.20 -12.60
N LEU A 94 4.12 6.45 -11.55
CA LEU A 94 4.80 5.20 -11.21
C LEU A 94 4.38 4.07 -12.17
N GLU A 95 5.28 3.12 -12.39
CA GLU A 95 4.94 1.88 -13.08
C GLU A 95 3.94 1.06 -12.26
N ASN A 96 3.11 0.24 -12.94
CA ASN A 96 2.12 -0.61 -12.27
C ASN A 96 2.73 -1.47 -11.16
N LYS A 97 3.93 -2.03 -11.40
CA LYS A 97 4.65 -2.85 -10.42
C LYS A 97 5.02 -2.06 -9.15
N ASP A 98 5.36 -0.78 -9.29
CA ASP A 98 5.70 0.07 -8.16
C ASP A 98 4.45 0.56 -7.41
N LEU A 99 3.34 0.77 -8.11
CA LEU A 99 2.03 1.00 -7.50
C LEU A 99 1.56 -0.20 -6.67
N GLU A 100 1.75 -1.42 -7.17
CA GLU A 100 1.42 -2.65 -6.43
C GLU A 100 2.22 -2.76 -5.13
N LYS A 101 3.54 -2.55 -5.18
CA LYS A 101 4.39 -2.57 -3.97
C LYS A 101 3.99 -1.49 -2.99
N LEU A 102 3.73 -0.27 -3.47
CA LEU A 102 3.29 0.85 -2.62
C LEU A 102 1.96 0.52 -1.95
N ALA A 103 0.98 0.01 -2.70
CA ALA A 103 -0.31 -0.40 -2.16
C ALA A 103 -0.16 -1.52 -1.12
N GLU A 104 0.69 -2.52 -1.36
CA GLU A 104 0.95 -3.59 -0.39
C GLU A 104 1.60 -3.09 0.90
N TYR A 105 2.52 -2.14 0.80
CA TYR A 105 3.07 -1.47 1.98
C TYR A 105 1.98 -0.72 2.76
N LEU A 106 1.15 0.09 2.10
CA LEU A 106 0.07 0.84 2.75
C LEU A 106 -0.96 -0.09 3.44
N LEU A 107 -1.19 -1.29 2.90
CA LEU A 107 -2.11 -2.29 3.44
C LEU A 107 -1.48 -3.21 4.52
N SER A 108 -0.21 -3.02 4.86
CA SER A 108 0.51 -3.88 5.81
C SER A 108 0.36 -3.47 7.29
N PHE A 109 -0.42 -2.41 7.57
CA PHE A 109 -0.62 -1.79 8.89
C PHE A 109 -1.98 -2.12 9.52
#